data_AF-A0A1F4MRQ0-F1
#
_entry.id   AF-A0A1F4MRQ0-F1
#
_cell.length_a   1.000
_cell.length_b   1.000
_cell.length_c   1.000
_cell.angle_alpha   90.00
_cell.angle_beta   90.00
_cell.angle_gamma   90.00
#
_symmetry.space_group_name_H-M   'P 1'
#
loop_
_entity.id
_entity.type
_entity.pdbx_description
1 polymer ?
#
loop_
_entity_poly.entity_id
_entity_poly.type
_entity_poly.pdbx_seq_one_letter_code
_entity_poly.pdbx_strand_id
1 'polypeptide(L)'
;MHKLVIKNLLLAVLVSISVIQANGTNSFNFLQMSIGSRAQGMGNAFTAVPSDINSVYFNPASVGFSYRPTLMFFHGQLYEEMAIENFTAVYPGLNHFTLTFGLSYLHLPAIDKYDIDPGTGDAIPLGNFQIYDFVPQLGVAYQINPDFSLGMQVKYLQERIDDVTASGVAFDFGALYQIPIDFLTIGASLQNLGPKITYENAKENLPLTYRLGLAYQLSAYMVTFAFDGVKTTGEQWRFYPGLEVELMNSVAFRAGYQFQNDIGAGYNVGLGFKFLDNYAINYVYSPYGILGNTHKAEISFSFKGKAEARKSYAPPPAEEKASPVEVSPVESRNISYFLPVPSALKVQRGEDQLILSWDKIDVPEAKYYVYVELPGKSQIVRVTKEPIVDNTYTFNPTVNQINLRFYISFVKENWESELSKPLQVKYKK
;
A
#
# COMPACT_ATOMS: atom_id res chain seq x y z
N MET A 1 15.63 -2.80 -24.78
CA MET A 1 14.32 -2.67 -25.44
C MET A 1 13.13 -2.65 -24.47
N HIS A 2 13.13 -3.40 -23.36
CA HIS A 2 12.00 -3.38 -22.40
C HIS A 2 11.73 -2.03 -21.70
N LYS A 3 12.77 -1.25 -21.36
CA LYS A 3 12.58 0.09 -20.74
C LYS A 3 11.90 1.12 -21.65
N LEU A 4 11.93 0.93 -22.98
CA LEU A 4 11.33 1.86 -23.94
C LEU A 4 9.84 1.56 -24.16
N VAL A 5 9.43 0.29 -24.04
CA VAL A 5 8.04 -0.15 -24.16
C VAL A 5 7.23 0.29 -22.92
N ILE A 6 7.82 0.21 -21.72
CA ILE A 6 7.17 0.61 -20.47
C ILE A 6 6.95 2.14 -20.41
N LYS A 7 7.91 2.94 -20.89
CA LYS A 7 7.77 4.39 -20.97
C LYS A 7 6.66 4.82 -21.94
N ASN A 8 6.51 4.10 -23.06
CA ASN A 8 5.45 4.37 -24.04
C ASN A 8 4.08 3.86 -23.57
N LEU A 9 4.03 2.81 -22.74
CA LEU A 9 2.78 2.31 -22.15
C LEU A 9 2.26 3.25 -21.05
N LEU A 10 3.14 3.82 -20.22
CA LEU A 10 2.82 4.85 -19.21
C LEU A 10 2.40 6.19 -19.85
N LEU A 11 2.93 6.52 -21.04
CA LEU A 11 2.56 7.74 -21.76
C LEU A 11 1.26 7.58 -22.58
N ALA A 12 0.90 6.35 -22.97
CA ALA A 12 -0.32 6.06 -23.72
C ALA A 12 -1.60 6.05 -22.86
N VAL A 13 -1.50 5.87 -21.54
CA VAL A 13 -2.65 5.96 -20.62
C VAL A 13 -3.07 7.43 -20.37
N LEU A 14 -2.24 8.40 -20.77
CA LEU A 14 -2.49 9.84 -20.56
C LEU A 14 -3.27 10.53 -21.69
N VAL A 15 -3.67 9.83 -22.76
CA VAL A 15 -4.32 10.47 -23.93
C VAL A 15 -5.69 9.85 -24.24
N SER A 16 -6.72 10.61 -23.88
CA SER A 16 -8.09 10.70 -24.43
C SER A 16 -9.04 9.50 -24.37
N ILE A 17 -10.10 9.64 -23.56
CA ILE A 17 -11.49 9.31 -23.95
C ILE A 17 -12.44 10.34 -23.33
N SER A 18 -12.96 11.27 -24.15
CA SER A 18 -14.13 12.07 -23.81
C SER A 18 -15.33 11.48 -24.55
N VAL A 19 -16.05 10.58 -23.90
CA VAL A 19 -17.39 10.17 -24.34
C VAL A 19 -18.37 10.90 -23.44
N ILE A 20 -19.23 11.73 -24.03
CA ILE A 20 -20.35 12.35 -23.32
C ILE A 20 -21.55 11.42 -23.53
N GLN A 21 -22.03 10.80 -22.46
CA GLN A 21 -23.39 10.25 -22.39
C GLN A 21 -24.08 10.81 -21.15
N ALA A 22 -25.39 11.02 -21.28
CA ALA A 22 -26.27 11.50 -20.24
C ALA A 22 -26.23 10.59 -19.00
N ASN A 23 -26.10 11.21 -17.83
CA ASN A 23 -26.10 10.54 -16.54
C ASN A 23 -27.48 9.92 -16.27
N GLY A 24 -27.52 8.61 -16.05
CA GLY A 24 -28.72 7.93 -15.54
C GLY A 24 -28.88 8.21 -14.04
N THR A 25 -30.12 8.40 -13.58
CA THR A 25 -30.44 8.51 -12.15
C THR A 25 -30.41 7.11 -11.53
N ASN A 26 -29.39 6.81 -10.73
CA ASN A 26 -29.39 5.65 -9.84
C ASN A 26 -29.89 6.06 -8.45
N SER A 27 -30.62 5.17 -7.77
CA SER A 27 -30.89 5.29 -6.34
C SER A 27 -29.66 4.89 -5.52
N PHE A 28 -29.64 5.20 -4.22
CA PHE A 28 -28.54 4.85 -3.30
C PHE A 28 -27.18 5.42 -3.77
N ASN A 29 -27.15 6.67 -4.25
CA ASN A 29 -25.91 7.32 -4.70
C ASN A 29 -24.84 7.42 -3.59
N PHE A 30 -25.25 7.37 -2.32
CA PHE A 30 -24.31 7.31 -1.20
C PHE A 30 -23.37 6.09 -1.28
N LEU A 31 -23.76 5.00 -1.95
CA LEU A 31 -22.89 3.83 -2.15
C LEU A 31 -21.65 4.11 -2.99
N GLN A 32 -21.63 5.27 -3.66
CA GLN A 32 -20.46 5.76 -4.39
C GLN A 32 -19.58 6.68 -3.53
N MET A 33 -20.06 7.10 -2.35
CA MET A 33 -19.28 7.90 -1.43
C MET A 33 -18.15 7.06 -0.86
N SER A 34 -16.97 7.65 -0.81
CA SER A 34 -15.76 6.95 -0.42
C SER A 34 -15.57 7.01 1.09
N ILE A 35 -15.22 5.86 1.66
CA ILE A 35 -14.90 5.69 3.08
C ILE A 35 -13.40 5.49 3.20
N GLY A 36 -12.82 6.11 4.23
CA GLY A 36 -11.39 6.04 4.49
C GLY A 36 -10.63 7.27 4.00
N SER A 37 -9.99 7.95 4.93
CA SER A 37 -9.19 9.16 4.69
C SER A 37 -7.90 8.86 3.94
N ARG A 38 -7.26 7.69 4.19
CA ARG A 38 -6.09 7.27 3.41
C ARG A 38 -6.42 7.10 1.93
N ALA A 39 -7.48 6.35 1.62
CA ALA A 39 -7.90 6.09 0.24
C ALA A 39 -8.33 7.37 -0.48
N GLN A 40 -9.10 8.23 0.21
CA GLN A 40 -9.53 9.52 -0.33
C GLN A 40 -8.35 10.48 -0.54
N GLY A 41 -7.35 10.47 0.34
CA GLY A 41 -6.11 11.24 0.15
C GLY A 41 -5.34 10.85 -1.11
N MET A 42 -5.51 9.61 -1.58
CA MET A 42 -5.00 9.11 -2.86
C MET A 42 -6.01 9.29 -4.01
N GLY A 43 -7.02 10.14 -3.83
CA GLY A 43 -8.02 10.42 -4.87
C GLY A 43 -8.94 9.24 -5.18
N ASN A 44 -9.11 8.29 -4.25
CA ASN A 44 -9.86 7.05 -4.41
C ASN A 44 -9.20 6.00 -5.33
N ALA A 45 -7.91 6.16 -5.62
CA ALA A 45 -7.08 5.18 -6.32
C ALA A 45 -6.63 4.07 -5.35
N PHE A 46 -7.53 3.13 -5.05
CA PHE A 46 -7.34 2.17 -3.94
C PHE A 46 -7.77 0.74 -4.27
N THR A 47 -8.24 0.47 -5.49
CA THR A 47 -8.69 -0.87 -5.92
C THR A 47 -7.54 -1.89 -5.92
N ALA A 48 -6.31 -1.43 -6.16
CA ALA A 48 -5.13 -2.29 -6.22
C ALA A 48 -4.17 -2.15 -5.03
N VAL A 49 -4.51 -1.35 -4.01
CA VAL A 49 -3.64 -1.19 -2.84
C VAL A 49 -3.86 -2.38 -1.89
N PRO A 50 -2.82 -3.18 -1.58
CA PRO A 50 -2.96 -4.36 -0.74
C PRO A 50 -2.95 -4.04 0.77
N SER A 51 -3.51 -4.96 1.56
CA SER A 51 -3.32 -5.09 3.02
C SER A 51 -3.90 -3.96 3.89
N ASP A 52 -4.60 -2.98 3.33
CA ASP A 52 -5.15 -1.85 4.07
C ASP A 52 -6.62 -2.02 4.46
N ILE A 53 -7.02 -1.55 5.64
CA ILE A 53 -8.42 -1.65 6.09
C ILE A 53 -9.41 -0.87 5.22
N ASN A 54 -9.00 0.25 4.62
CA ASN A 54 -9.87 1.06 3.76
C ASN A 54 -10.23 0.33 2.46
N SER A 55 -9.41 -0.63 2.02
CA SER A 55 -9.65 -1.35 0.77
C SER A 55 -10.94 -2.16 0.78
N VAL A 56 -11.50 -2.46 1.96
CA VAL A 56 -12.81 -3.10 2.11
C VAL A 56 -13.88 -2.36 1.30
N TYR A 57 -13.79 -1.04 1.12
CA TYR A 57 -14.76 -0.25 0.36
C TYR A 57 -14.44 -0.09 -1.14
N PHE A 58 -13.32 -0.63 -1.61
CA PHE A 58 -12.86 -0.51 -3.00
C PHE A 58 -12.65 -1.87 -3.67
N ASN A 59 -11.98 -2.78 -2.99
CA ASN A 59 -11.73 -4.15 -3.43
C ASN A 59 -11.63 -5.09 -2.22
N PRO A 60 -12.64 -5.96 -1.97
CA PRO A 60 -12.60 -6.85 -0.82
C PRO A 60 -11.48 -7.90 -0.88
N ALA A 61 -10.86 -8.16 -2.03
CA ALA A 61 -9.72 -9.07 -2.10
C ALA A 61 -8.46 -8.51 -1.44
N SER A 62 -8.34 -7.18 -1.31
CA SER A 62 -7.12 -6.53 -0.82
C SER A 62 -6.77 -6.90 0.63
N VAL A 63 -7.78 -7.16 1.47
CA VAL A 63 -7.56 -7.59 2.87
C VAL A 63 -7.16 -9.06 3.00
N GLY A 64 -7.15 -9.83 1.91
CA GLY A 64 -6.55 -11.17 1.90
C GLY A 64 -5.04 -11.14 2.19
N PHE A 65 -4.41 -9.98 2.03
CA PHE A 65 -3.00 -9.73 2.38
C PHE A 65 -2.82 -9.06 3.75
N SER A 66 -3.89 -8.85 4.52
CA SER A 66 -3.80 -8.32 5.88
C SER A 66 -3.30 -9.40 6.85
N TYR A 67 -2.42 -9.02 7.78
CA TYR A 67 -1.80 -9.94 8.74
C TYR A 67 -2.09 -9.57 10.19
N ARG A 68 -2.72 -8.41 10.43
CA ARG A 68 -3.07 -7.92 11.76
C ARG A 68 -4.57 -7.65 11.87
N PRO A 69 -5.23 -8.10 12.94
CA PRO A 69 -6.57 -7.62 13.26
C PRO A 69 -6.54 -6.11 13.37
N THR A 70 -7.43 -5.43 12.67
CA THR A 70 -7.45 -3.97 12.60
C THR A 70 -8.87 -3.46 12.76
N LEU A 71 -9.04 -2.43 13.59
CA LEU A 71 -10.27 -1.66 13.69
C LEU A 71 -10.04 -0.27 13.11
N MET A 72 -11.06 0.32 12.50
CA MET A 72 -11.03 1.69 12.00
C MET A 72 -12.35 2.39 12.34
N PHE A 73 -12.24 3.63 12.78
CA PHE A 73 -13.33 4.56 12.93
C PHE A 73 -13.07 5.74 12.01
N PHE A 74 -14.08 6.16 11.27
CA PHE A 74 -13.99 7.25 10.31
C PHE A 74 -15.17 8.19 10.47
N HIS A 75 -14.86 9.48 10.49
CA HIS A 75 -15.83 10.57 10.50
C HIS A 75 -15.53 11.48 9.32
N GLY A 76 -16.53 11.77 8.51
CA GLY A 76 -16.42 12.68 7.39
C GLY A 76 -17.47 13.77 7.43
N GLN A 77 -17.03 15.00 7.65
CA GLN A 77 -17.88 16.17 7.47
C GLN A 77 -17.94 16.54 5.99
N LEU A 78 -19.15 16.52 5.44
CA LEU A 78 -19.46 16.93 4.07
C LEU A 78 -20.03 18.36 4.06
N TYR A 79 -20.50 18.78 2.88
CA TYR A 79 -21.23 20.02 2.69
C TYR A 79 -22.64 19.94 3.31
N GLU A 80 -23.27 21.09 3.56
CA GLU A 80 -24.63 21.20 4.10
C GLU A 80 -24.85 20.43 5.42
N GLU A 81 -23.83 20.43 6.28
CA GLU A 81 -23.83 19.75 7.59
C GLU A 81 -24.02 18.22 7.54
N MET A 82 -24.09 17.63 6.35
CA MET A 82 -24.14 16.18 6.16
C MET A 82 -22.85 15.54 6.69
N ALA A 83 -22.98 14.42 7.37
CA ALA A 83 -21.85 13.67 7.92
C ALA A 83 -21.97 12.18 7.62
N ILE A 84 -20.81 11.55 7.44
CA ILE A 84 -20.68 10.11 7.29
C ILE A 84 -19.85 9.55 8.44
N GLU A 85 -20.41 8.56 9.12
CA GLU A 85 -19.75 7.79 10.16
C GLU A 85 -19.48 6.38 9.63
N ASN A 86 -18.31 5.84 9.98
CA ASN A 86 -18.00 4.47 9.65
C ASN A 86 -17.20 3.77 10.75
N PHE A 87 -17.57 2.51 10.99
CA PHE A 87 -16.79 1.55 11.75
C PHE A 87 -16.42 0.38 10.86
N THR A 88 -15.15 -0.01 10.85
CA THR A 88 -14.66 -1.18 10.11
C THR A 88 -13.81 -2.07 10.99
N ALA A 89 -13.99 -3.38 10.87
CA ALA A 89 -13.16 -4.40 11.48
C ALA A 89 -12.65 -5.38 10.43
N VAL A 90 -11.35 -5.68 10.48
CA VAL A 90 -10.69 -6.70 9.66
C VAL A 90 -10.04 -7.69 10.60
N TYR A 91 -10.35 -8.98 10.42
CA TYR A 91 -9.82 -10.07 11.24
C TYR A 91 -9.15 -11.13 10.35
N PRO A 92 -7.83 -11.02 10.15
CA PRO A 92 -7.05 -12.00 9.40
C PRO A 92 -6.61 -13.17 10.29
N GLY A 93 -6.16 -14.26 9.66
CA GLY A 93 -5.52 -15.38 10.36
C GLY A 93 -6.38 -16.64 10.52
N LEU A 94 -7.53 -16.72 9.83
CA LEU A 94 -8.34 -17.93 9.75
C LEU A 94 -7.86 -18.82 8.60
N ASN A 95 -6.64 -19.35 8.71
CA ASN A 95 -5.96 -19.98 7.58
C ASN A 95 -5.97 -19.01 6.38
N HIS A 96 -6.24 -19.45 5.14
CA HIS A 96 -6.31 -18.58 3.95
C HIS A 96 -7.41 -17.51 3.96
N PHE A 97 -8.22 -17.40 5.02
CA PHE A 97 -9.34 -16.46 5.10
C PHE A 97 -9.06 -15.24 5.98
N THR A 98 -9.59 -14.10 5.54
CA THR A 98 -9.72 -12.86 6.31
C THR A 98 -11.20 -12.47 6.36
N LEU A 99 -11.73 -12.21 7.56
CA LEU A 99 -13.09 -11.72 7.74
C LEU A 99 -13.12 -10.20 7.85
N THR A 100 -14.21 -9.61 7.41
CA THR A 100 -14.45 -8.17 7.51
C THR A 100 -15.88 -7.88 7.95
N PHE A 101 -16.02 -6.79 8.69
CA PHE A 101 -17.30 -6.22 9.08
C PHE A 101 -17.22 -4.70 8.95
N GLY A 102 -18.27 -4.08 8.42
CA GLY A 102 -18.35 -2.64 8.28
C GLY A 102 -19.75 -2.14 8.61
N LEU A 103 -19.83 -0.96 9.21
CA LEU A 103 -21.06 -0.21 9.45
C LEU A 103 -20.85 1.20 8.91
N SER A 104 -21.67 1.62 7.96
CA SER A 104 -21.64 3.00 7.43
C SER A 104 -22.97 3.68 7.73
N TYR A 105 -22.92 4.93 8.17
CA TYR A 105 -24.08 5.74 8.48
C TYR A 105 -23.90 7.14 7.91
N LEU A 106 -24.64 7.47 6.86
CA LEU A 106 -24.72 8.83 6.33
C LEU A 106 -25.95 9.49 6.96
N HIS A 107 -25.82 10.71 7.46
CA HIS A 107 -26.96 11.43 8.02
C HIS A 107 -26.88 12.92 7.77
N LEU A 108 -28.06 13.53 7.74
CA LEU A 108 -28.23 14.97 7.81
C LEU A 108 -28.74 15.36 9.21
N PRO A 109 -28.52 16.61 9.64
CA PRO A 109 -29.25 17.17 10.78
C PRO A 109 -30.76 17.08 10.57
N ALA A 110 -31.52 17.16 11.66
CA ALA A 110 -32.97 17.20 11.57
C ALA A 110 -33.41 18.46 10.80
N ILE A 111 -34.23 18.28 9.78
CA ILE A 111 -34.74 19.36 8.94
C ILE A 111 -36.14 19.73 9.43
N ASP A 112 -36.36 21.02 9.71
CA ASP A 112 -37.67 21.51 10.13
C ASP A 112 -38.69 21.40 9.00
N LYS A 113 -39.87 20.88 9.33
CA LYS A 113 -41.00 20.71 8.42
C LYS A 113 -42.02 21.80 8.67
N TYR A 114 -42.46 22.47 7.62
CA TYR A 114 -43.48 23.51 7.69
C TYR A 114 -44.61 23.22 6.70
N ASP A 115 -45.83 23.57 7.09
CA ASP A 115 -46.98 23.75 6.20
C ASP A 115 -47.30 25.24 6.08
N ILE A 116 -48.22 25.60 5.19
CA ILE A 116 -48.72 26.96 5.05
C ILE A 116 -50.18 26.99 5.48
N ASP A 117 -50.52 27.85 6.44
CA ASP A 117 -51.91 28.09 6.81
C ASP A 117 -52.67 28.65 5.59
N PRO A 118 -53.70 27.96 5.07
CA PRO A 118 -54.40 28.39 3.86
C PRO A 118 -55.27 29.65 4.08
N GLY A 119 -55.56 30.02 5.33
CA GLY A 119 -56.33 31.20 5.71
C GLY A 119 -55.48 32.43 6.00
N THR A 120 -54.31 32.28 6.64
CA THR A 120 -53.44 33.40 7.02
C THR A 120 -52.18 33.53 6.18
N GLY A 121 -51.74 32.45 5.51
CA GLY A 121 -50.48 32.40 4.80
C GLY A 121 -49.25 32.22 5.70
N ASP A 122 -49.45 32.03 7.01
CA ASP A 122 -48.36 31.85 7.97
C ASP A 122 -47.78 30.43 7.91
N ALA A 123 -46.50 30.29 8.24
CA ALA A 123 -45.85 28.99 8.35
C ALA A 123 -46.33 28.24 9.60
N ILE A 124 -46.85 27.02 9.42
CA ILE A 124 -47.24 26.11 10.50
C ILE A 124 -46.11 25.09 10.70
N PRO A 125 -45.41 25.08 11.85
CA PRO A 125 -44.40 24.06 12.12
C PRO A 125 -45.05 22.69 12.31
N LEU A 126 -44.57 21.69 11.57
CA LEU A 126 -45.02 20.29 11.61
C LEU A 126 -44.01 19.36 12.33
N GLY A 127 -43.00 19.92 12.99
CA GLY A 127 -41.92 19.18 13.64
C GLY A 127 -40.68 19.11 12.73
N ASN A 128 -39.93 18.02 12.82
CA ASN A 128 -38.74 17.79 12.01
C ASN A 128 -38.73 16.38 11.42
N PHE A 129 -37.94 16.20 10.38
CA PHE A 129 -37.65 14.89 9.80
C PHE A 129 -36.16 14.68 9.62
N GLN A 130 -35.76 13.41 9.54
CA GLN A 130 -34.37 13.01 9.39
C GLN A 130 -34.20 12.25 8.08
N ILE A 131 -33.04 12.47 7.46
CA ILE A 131 -32.59 11.72 6.29
C ILE A 131 -31.34 10.97 6.72
N TYR A 132 -31.36 9.65 6.53
CA TYR A 132 -30.18 8.83 6.77
C TYR A 132 -30.10 7.61 5.87
N ASP A 133 -28.86 7.18 5.65
CA ASP A 133 -28.52 5.90 5.04
C ASP A 133 -27.74 5.06 6.03
N PHE A 134 -28.08 3.78 6.12
CA PHE A 134 -27.41 2.81 6.97
C PHE A 134 -27.03 1.56 6.20
N VAL A 135 -25.73 1.21 6.23
CA VAL A 135 -25.17 0.05 5.52
C VAL A 135 -24.30 -0.78 6.43
N PRO A 136 -24.86 -1.84 7.04
CA PRO A 136 -24.07 -2.93 7.58
C PRO A 136 -23.60 -3.85 6.45
N GLN A 137 -22.34 -4.27 6.53
CA GLN A 137 -21.72 -5.15 5.56
C GLN A 137 -20.84 -6.21 6.22
N LEU A 138 -20.82 -7.40 5.62
CA LEU A 138 -19.99 -8.53 6.01
C LEU A 138 -19.22 -9.02 4.81
N GLY A 139 -17.96 -9.37 5.00
CA GLY A 139 -17.11 -9.79 3.90
C GLY A 139 -16.08 -10.82 4.28
N VAL A 140 -15.60 -11.53 3.27
CA VAL A 140 -14.53 -12.50 3.37
C VAL A 140 -13.57 -12.34 2.20
N ALA A 141 -12.28 -12.40 2.49
CA ALA A 141 -11.22 -12.55 1.49
C ALA A 141 -10.56 -13.91 1.64
N TYR A 142 -10.26 -14.55 0.53
CA TYR A 142 -9.54 -15.81 0.44
C TYR A 142 -8.21 -15.58 -0.30
N GLN A 143 -7.10 -15.80 0.39
CA GLN A 143 -5.75 -15.73 -0.17
C GLN A 143 -5.39 -17.08 -0.77
N ILE A 144 -5.57 -17.22 -2.09
CA ILE A 144 -5.33 -18.46 -2.83
C ILE A 144 -3.85 -18.84 -2.77
N ASN A 145 -2.97 -17.85 -2.97
CA ASN A 145 -1.53 -18.01 -2.89
C ASN A 145 -0.90 -16.68 -2.40
N PRO A 146 0.43 -16.63 -2.15
CA PRO A 146 1.09 -15.42 -1.64
C PRO A 146 0.91 -14.16 -2.49
N ASP A 147 0.51 -14.32 -3.76
CA ASP A 147 0.43 -13.26 -4.75
C ASP A 147 -1.02 -12.97 -5.19
N PHE A 148 -1.99 -13.83 -4.86
CA PHE A 148 -3.35 -13.75 -5.39
C PHE A 148 -4.41 -13.95 -4.31
N SER A 149 -5.39 -13.04 -4.29
CA SER A 149 -6.56 -13.11 -3.42
C SER A 149 -7.85 -12.80 -4.16
N LEU A 150 -8.92 -13.44 -3.72
CA LEU A 150 -10.31 -13.13 -4.07
C LEU A 150 -11.05 -12.61 -2.84
N GLY A 151 -12.06 -11.78 -3.03
CA GLY A 151 -12.90 -11.27 -1.95
C GLY A 151 -14.35 -11.14 -2.35
N MET A 152 -15.23 -11.23 -1.36
CA MET A 152 -16.67 -11.06 -1.51
C MET A 152 -17.24 -10.34 -0.31
N GLN A 153 -18.27 -9.52 -0.52
CA GLN A 153 -19.04 -8.90 0.55
C GLN A 153 -20.53 -8.94 0.25
N VAL A 154 -21.32 -8.92 1.32
CA VAL A 154 -22.76 -8.65 1.29
C VAL A 154 -23.02 -7.37 2.08
N LYS A 155 -23.86 -6.51 1.51
CA LYS A 155 -24.31 -5.25 2.09
C LYS A 155 -25.81 -5.30 2.25
N TYR A 156 -26.31 -4.96 3.43
CA TYR A 156 -27.72 -4.60 3.60
C TYR A 156 -27.83 -3.09 3.50
N LEU A 157 -28.81 -2.62 2.73
CA LEU A 157 -28.99 -1.22 2.40
C LEU A 157 -30.28 -0.76 3.04
N GLN A 158 -30.23 0.37 3.74
CA GLN A 158 -31.40 1.04 4.28
C GLN A 158 -31.26 2.54 4.04
N GLU A 159 -32.21 3.12 3.33
CA GLU A 159 -32.32 4.56 3.09
C GLU A 159 -33.66 5.01 3.68
N ARG A 160 -33.64 6.10 4.45
CA ARG A 160 -34.84 6.69 5.04
C ARG A 160 -34.90 8.18 4.73
N ILE A 161 -36.04 8.61 4.19
CA ILE A 161 -36.38 10.01 3.97
C ILE A 161 -37.74 10.25 4.64
N ASP A 162 -37.74 10.99 5.75
CA ASP A 162 -38.94 11.25 6.57
C ASP A 162 -39.63 9.94 7.03
N ASP A 163 -40.81 9.65 6.50
CA ASP A 163 -41.63 8.46 6.78
C ASP A 163 -41.43 7.32 5.80
N VAL A 164 -40.70 7.55 4.70
CA VAL A 164 -40.42 6.55 3.67
C VAL A 164 -39.11 5.83 3.97
N THR A 165 -39.16 4.50 3.99
CA THR A 165 -37.96 3.65 4.17
C THR A 165 -37.87 2.66 3.00
N ALA A 166 -36.71 2.66 2.33
CA ALA A 166 -36.37 1.68 1.32
C ALA A 166 -35.23 0.79 1.80
N SER A 167 -35.30 -0.50 1.48
CA SER A 167 -34.24 -1.44 1.83
C SER A 167 -33.89 -2.38 0.70
N GLY A 168 -32.66 -2.89 0.73
CA GLY A 168 -32.15 -3.79 -0.29
C GLY A 168 -30.90 -4.54 0.12
N VAL A 169 -30.39 -5.35 -0.79
CA VAL A 169 -29.17 -6.12 -0.61
C VAL A 169 -28.28 -5.94 -1.83
N ALA A 170 -26.98 -5.78 -1.57
CA ALA A 170 -25.94 -5.68 -2.60
C ALA A 170 -24.81 -6.67 -2.31
N PHE A 171 -24.12 -7.05 -3.37
CA PHE A 171 -22.95 -7.91 -3.33
C PHE A 171 -21.77 -7.21 -4.00
N ASP A 172 -20.61 -7.35 -3.38
CA ASP A 172 -19.33 -6.91 -3.95
C ASP A 172 -18.43 -8.13 -4.17
N PHE A 173 -17.66 -8.10 -5.24
CA PHE A 173 -16.65 -9.11 -5.57
C PHE A 173 -15.33 -8.42 -5.91
N GLY A 174 -14.23 -9.05 -5.56
CA GLY A 174 -12.89 -8.52 -5.74
C GLY A 174 -11.88 -9.58 -6.13
N ALA A 175 -10.88 -9.17 -6.90
CA ALA A 175 -9.68 -9.94 -7.17
C ALA A 175 -8.47 -9.01 -7.06
N LEU A 176 -7.38 -9.51 -6.49
CA LEU A 176 -6.13 -8.76 -6.34
C LEU A 176 -4.94 -9.68 -6.63
N TYR A 177 -4.04 -9.25 -7.51
CA TYR A 177 -2.84 -9.97 -7.91
C TYR A 177 -1.59 -9.09 -7.77
N GLN A 178 -0.66 -9.51 -6.91
CA GLN A 178 0.66 -8.89 -6.71
C GLN A 178 1.66 -9.55 -7.67
N ILE A 179 2.21 -8.80 -8.62
CA ILE A 179 3.22 -9.30 -9.56
C ILE A 179 4.57 -9.34 -8.84
N PRO A 180 5.17 -10.53 -8.61
CA PRO A 180 6.33 -10.66 -7.73
C PRO A 180 7.61 -10.00 -8.23
N ILE A 181 7.74 -9.71 -9.52
CA ILE A 181 8.99 -9.20 -10.10
C ILE A 181 9.01 -7.69 -10.29
N ASP A 182 7.84 -7.05 -10.31
CA ASP A 182 7.70 -5.67 -10.78
C ASP A 182 7.20 -4.71 -9.69
N PHE A 183 6.92 -5.16 -8.46
CA PHE A 183 6.27 -4.33 -7.41
C PHE A 183 4.92 -3.74 -7.84
N LEU A 184 4.31 -4.35 -8.86
CA LEU A 184 3.06 -3.95 -9.45
C LEU A 184 1.95 -4.84 -8.93
N THR A 185 0.89 -4.25 -8.42
CA THR A 185 -0.34 -4.94 -8.04
C THR A 185 -1.44 -4.54 -9.01
N ILE A 186 -2.22 -5.52 -9.45
CA ILE A 186 -3.40 -5.33 -10.30
C ILE A 186 -4.62 -5.74 -9.49
N GLY A 187 -5.62 -4.87 -9.46
CA GLY A 187 -6.88 -5.10 -8.77
C GLY A 187 -8.07 -4.96 -9.71
N ALA A 188 -9.09 -5.77 -9.48
CA ALA A 188 -10.39 -5.60 -10.13
C ALA A 188 -11.50 -5.82 -9.10
N SER A 189 -12.56 -5.02 -9.16
CA SER A 189 -13.74 -5.23 -8.33
C SER A 189 -15.04 -4.91 -9.06
N LEU A 190 -16.09 -5.61 -8.65
CA LEU A 190 -17.47 -5.38 -9.03
C LEU A 190 -18.25 -5.06 -7.76
N GLN A 191 -18.84 -3.88 -7.69
CA GLN A 191 -19.51 -3.40 -6.48
C GLN A 191 -20.99 -3.15 -6.71
N ASN A 192 -21.78 -3.33 -5.66
CA ASN A 192 -23.20 -3.03 -5.60
C ASN A 192 -24.04 -3.84 -6.61
N LEU A 193 -23.66 -5.10 -6.85
CA LEU A 193 -24.47 -6.03 -7.63
C LEU A 193 -25.68 -6.46 -6.80
N GLY A 194 -26.89 -6.20 -7.28
CA GLY A 194 -28.10 -6.58 -6.57
C GLY A 194 -29.37 -6.33 -7.37
N PRO A 195 -30.53 -6.75 -6.85
CA PRO A 195 -31.81 -6.46 -7.46
C PRO A 195 -32.14 -4.96 -7.40
N LYS A 196 -33.10 -4.53 -8.22
CA LYS A 196 -33.68 -3.18 -8.12
C LYS A 196 -34.35 -3.00 -6.76
N ILE A 197 -34.15 -1.83 -6.16
CA ILE A 197 -34.84 -1.47 -4.91
C ILE A 197 -36.15 -0.76 -5.28
N THR A 198 -37.20 -1.06 -4.51
CA THR A 198 -38.48 -0.39 -4.68
C THR A 198 -38.54 0.78 -3.70
N TYR A 199 -38.67 1.99 -4.24
CA TYR A 199 -38.91 3.21 -3.49
C TYR A 199 -40.36 3.62 -3.72
N GLU A 200 -41.20 3.41 -2.70
CA GLU A 200 -42.67 3.48 -2.82
C GLU A 200 -43.21 2.66 -4.01
N ASN A 201 -43.39 3.31 -5.17
CA ASN A 201 -43.93 2.74 -6.41
C ASN A 201 -42.90 2.64 -7.55
N ALA A 202 -41.71 3.23 -7.40
CA ALA A 202 -40.66 3.23 -8.41
C ALA A 202 -39.64 2.12 -8.14
N LYS A 203 -39.13 1.48 -9.21
CA LYS A 203 -38.04 0.49 -9.12
C LYS A 203 -36.77 1.07 -9.69
N GLU A 204 -35.77 1.24 -8.85
CA GLU A 204 -34.51 1.87 -9.22
C GLU A 204 -33.35 0.89 -9.16
N ASN A 205 -32.38 1.07 -10.06
CA ASN A 205 -31.18 0.25 -10.07
C ASN A 205 -30.20 0.72 -8.99
N LEU A 206 -29.48 -0.24 -8.42
CA LEU A 206 -28.27 0.05 -7.65
C LEU A 206 -27.16 0.57 -8.57
N PRO A 207 -26.24 1.41 -8.05
CA PRO A 207 -25.11 1.93 -8.80
C PRO A 207 -24.03 0.85 -8.96
N LEU A 208 -24.31 -0.13 -9.82
CA LEU A 208 -23.39 -1.21 -10.17
C LEU A 208 -22.11 -0.60 -10.74
N THR A 209 -21.01 -0.84 -10.04
CA THR A 209 -19.73 -0.17 -10.28
C THR A 209 -18.64 -1.19 -10.59
N TYR A 210 -17.94 -0.97 -11.70
CA TYR A 210 -16.78 -1.73 -12.12
C TYR A 210 -15.53 -0.91 -11.79
N ARG A 211 -14.53 -1.51 -11.13
CA ARG A 211 -13.24 -0.88 -10.86
C ARG A 211 -12.10 -1.74 -11.36
N LEU A 212 -11.11 -1.09 -11.97
CA LEU A 212 -9.83 -1.66 -12.34
C LEU A 212 -8.73 -0.77 -11.77
N GLY A 213 -7.78 -1.36 -11.06
CA GLY A 213 -6.72 -0.62 -10.37
C GLY A 213 -5.33 -1.17 -10.68
N LEU A 214 -4.37 -0.27 -10.65
CA LEU A 214 -2.94 -0.55 -10.63
C LEU A 214 -2.32 0.12 -9.41
N ALA A 215 -1.45 -0.57 -8.69
CA ALA A 215 -0.65 0.02 -7.62
C ALA A 215 0.81 -0.38 -7.76
N TYR A 216 1.71 0.58 -7.72
CA TYR A 216 3.15 0.38 -7.83
C TYR A 216 3.82 0.82 -6.52
N GLN A 217 4.34 -0.14 -5.76
CA GLN A 217 4.86 0.07 -4.41
C GLN A 217 6.39 0.05 -4.40
N LEU A 218 7.01 1.22 -4.38
CA LEU A 218 8.45 1.38 -4.27
C LEU A 218 8.88 1.36 -2.80
N SER A 219 8.99 0.17 -2.21
CA SER A 219 9.31 0.00 -0.79
C SER A 219 10.62 0.69 -0.38
N ALA A 220 11.64 0.70 -1.24
CA ALA A 220 12.93 1.34 -0.98
C ALA A 220 12.83 2.86 -0.78
N TYR A 221 11.79 3.49 -1.33
CA TYR A 221 11.54 4.93 -1.24
C TYR A 221 10.29 5.26 -0.42
N MET A 222 9.60 4.24 0.11
CA MET A 222 8.33 4.40 0.82
C MET A 222 7.29 5.17 -0.01
N VAL A 223 7.26 4.93 -1.32
CA VAL A 223 6.33 5.59 -2.26
C VAL A 223 5.36 4.56 -2.84
N THR A 224 4.08 4.91 -2.87
CA THR A 224 3.05 4.16 -3.59
C THR A 224 2.42 5.05 -4.65
N PHE A 225 2.47 4.62 -5.90
CA PHE A 225 1.64 5.17 -6.97
C PHE A 225 0.43 4.28 -7.19
N ALA A 226 -0.73 4.86 -7.39
CA ALA A 226 -1.94 4.11 -7.72
C ALA A 226 -2.69 4.79 -8.86
N PHE A 227 -3.40 3.98 -9.64
CA PHE A 227 -4.28 4.45 -10.70
C PHE A 227 -5.50 3.54 -10.79
N ASP A 228 -6.69 4.11 -10.64
CA ASP A 228 -7.95 3.40 -10.82
C ASP A 228 -8.75 3.95 -12.01
N GLY A 229 -9.30 3.05 -12.83
CA GLY A 229 -10.37 3.32 -13.78
C GLY A 229 -11.68 2.75 -13.26
N VAL A 230 -12.72 3.58 -13.18
CA VAL A 230 -14.00 3.26 -12.54
C VAL A 230 -15.15 3.59 -13.49
N LYS A 231 -16.10 2.67 -13.60
CA LYS A 231 -17.31 2.84 -14.42
C LYS A 231 -18.52 2.42 -13.62
N THR A 232 -19.41 3.35 -13.37
CA THR A 232 -20.72 3.08 -12.77
C THR A 232 -21.77 3.04 -13.86
N THR A 233 -22.76 2.15 -13.71
CA THR A 233 -23.87 2.02 -14.66
C THR A 233 -24.60 3.36 -14.77
N GLY A 234 -24.78 3.86 -15.99
CA GLY A 234 -25.39 5.17 -16.22
C GLY A 234 -24.44 6.38 -16.17
N GLU A 235 -23.16 6.22 -15.83
CA GLU A 235 -22.20 7.34 -15.71
C GLU A 235 -20.98 7.16 -16.62
N GLN A 236 -20.16 8.19 -16.86
CA GLN A 236 -18.91 8.01 -17.63
C GLN A 236 -17.81 7.26 -16.87
N TRP A 237 -16.78 6.84 -17.62
CA TRP A 237 -15.53 6.38 -17.01
C TRP A 237 -14.90 7.52 -16.20
N ARG A 238 -14.49 7.21 -14.98
CA ARG A 238 -13.78 8.08 -14.06
C ARG A 238 -12.38 7.52 -13.82
N PHE A 239 -11.39 8.40 -13.76
CA PHE A 239 -10.00 8.02 -13.56
C PHE A 239 -9.42 8.71 -12.34
N TYR A 240 -8.69 7.94 -11.55
CA TYR A 240 -8.16 8.36 -10.26
C TYR A 240 -6.67 8.02 -10.17
N PRO A 241 -5.76 8.98 -10.44
CA PRO A 241 -4.38 8.86 -10.01
C PRO A 241 -4.23 9.20 -8.52
N GLY A 242 -3.37 8.45 -7.84
CA GLY A 242 -3.02 8.64 -6.43
C GLY A 242 -1.54 8.46 -6.18
N LEU A 243 -1.02 9.21 -5.22
CA LEU A 243 0.35 9.16 -4.72
C LEU A 243 0.32 9.14 -3.20
N GLU A 244 1.11 8.26 -2.61
CA GLU A 244 1.44 8.27 -1.19
C GLU A 244 2.96 8.25 -1.04
N VAL A 245 3.48 9.13 -0.19
CA VAL A 245 4.89 9.17 0.22
C VAL A 245 4.92 9.09 1.73
N GLU A 246 5.57 8.07 2.26
CA GLU A 246 5.73 7.87 3.69
C GLU A 246 7.16 8.23 4.12
N LEU A 247 7.27 9.08 5.13
CA LEU A 247 8.52 9.52 5.72
C LEU A 247 8.73 8.80 7.05
N MET A 248 9.88 8.15 7.18
CA MET A 248 10.35 7.53 8.43
C MET A 248 9.33 6.53 9.03
N ASN A 249 8.55 5.85 8.18
CA ASN A 249 7.46 4.95 8.58
C ASN A 249 6.41 5.55 9.53
N SER A 250 6.34 6.89 9.62
CA SER A 250 5.58 7.58 10.66
C SER A 250 4.63 8.61 10.07
N VAL A 251 5.09 9.41 9.10
CA VAL A 251 4.28 10.49 8.51
C VAL A 251 4.02 10.18 7.05
N ALA A 252 2.77 10.16 6.62
CA ALA A 252 2.40 9.90 5.23
C ALA A 252 1.77 11.14 4.59
N PHE A 253 2.32 11.58 3.47
CA PHE A 253 1.73 12.60 2.62
C PHE A 253 1.06 11.94 1.43
N ARG A 254 -0.15 12.40 1.11
CA ARG A 254 -0.95 11.85 0.03
C ARG A 254 -1.50 12.94 -0.85
N ALA A 255 -1.50 12.67 -2.14
CA ALA A 255 -2.16 13.51 -3.12
C ALA A 255 -2.88 12.61 -4.12
N GLY A 256 -4.06 13.02 -4.54
CA GLY A 256 -4.77 12.37 -5.63
C GLY A 256 -5.66 13.34 -6.37
N TYR A 257 -6.09 12.95 -7.55
CA TYR A 257 -6.96 13.77 -8.38
C TYR A 257 -8.15 12.97 -8.88
N GLN A 258 -9.32 13.57 -8.87
CA GLN A 258 -10.54 12.97 -9.39
C GLN A 258 -10.89 13.65 -10.71
N PHE A 259 -10.58 12.98 -11.83
CA PHE A 259 -10.98 13.45 -13.15
C PHE A 259 -12.47 13.20 -13.35
N GLN A 260 -13.28 14.24 -13.13
CA GLN A 260 -14.72 14.23 -13.34
C GLN A 260 -15.15 15.54 -14.00
N ASN A 261 -16.31 15.55 -14.66
CA ASN A 261 -16.94 16.77 -15.19
C ASN A 261 -18.09 17.27 -14.29
N ASP A 262 -18.18 16.74 -13.07
CA ASP A 262 -19.25 17.01 -12.11
C ASP A 262 -18.71 17.65 -10.83
N ILE A 263 -19.62 18.04 -9.95
CA ILE A 263 -19.30 18.58 -8.62
C ILE A 263 -18.52 17.52 -7.82
N GLY A 264 -17.37 17.92 -7.27
CA GLY A 264 -16.43 17.02 -6.58
C GLY A 264 -15.22 16.58 -7.41
N ALA A 265 -15.12 17.01 -8.68
CA ALA A 265 -13.88 16.95 -9.43
C ALA A 265 -12.79 17.82 -8.76
N GLY A 266 -11.58 17.30 -8.63
CA GLY A 266 -10.49 18.07 -8.05
C GLY A 266 -9.40 17.25 -7.36
N TYR A 267 -8.50 17.98 -6.72
CA TYR A 267 -7.40 17.40 -5.95
C TYR A 267 -7.89 16.99 -4.55
N ASN A 268 -7.28 15.96 -3.99
CA ASN A 268 -7.41 15.56 -2.61
C ASN A 268 -6.01 15.60 -1.98
N VAL A 269 -5.91 16.13 -0.76
CA VAL A 269 -4.65 16.15 -0.01
C VAL A 269 -4.88 15.42 1.31
N GLY A 270 -4.06 14.40 1.55
CA GLY A 270 -4.13 13.59 2.76
C GLY A 270 -2.86 13.66 3.59
N LEU A 271 -3.02 13.59 4.90
CA LEU A 271 -1.95 13.50 5.88
C LEU A 271 -2.21 12.31 6.79
N GLY A 272 -1.20 11.51 7.06
CA GLY A 272 -1.27 10.34 7.93
C GLY A 272 -0.17 10.35 8.98
N PHE A 273 -0.50 9.89 10.18
CA PHE A 273 0.44 9.70 11.27
C PHE A 273 0.29 8.28 11.83
N LYS A 274 1.37 7.52 11.84
CA LYS A 274 1.49 6.21 12.47
C LYS A 274 2.28 6.37 13.77
N PHE A 275 1.81 5.76 14.85
CA PHE A 275 2.49 5.78 16.14
C PHE A 275 2.43 4.42 16.82
N LEU A 276 3.52 4.06 17.50
CA LEU A 276 3.67 2.83 18.29
C LEU A 276 3.33 1.55 17.51
N ASP A 277 3.58 1.53 16.19
CA ASP A 277 3.29 0.45 15.22
C ASP A 277 1.84 -0.06 15.13
N ASN A 278 0.95 0.45 15.98
CA ASN A 278 -0.37 -0.13 16.23
C ASN A 278 -1.49 0.88 16.01
N TYR A 279 -1.16 2.15 15.84
CA TYR A 279 -2.15 3.19 15.69
C TYR A 279 -1.84 4.02 14.45
N ALA A 280 -2.88 4.42 13.73
CA ALA A 280 -2.76 5.41 12.68
C ALA A 280 -3.92 6.41 12.76
N ILE A 281 -3.62 7.68 12.50
CA ILE A 281 -4.60 8.72 12.26
C ILE A 281 -4.39 9.21 10.84
N ASN A 282 -5.43 9.22 10.02
CA ASN A 282 -5.36 9.82 8.69
C ASN A 282 -6.42 10.90 8.56
N TYR A 283 -6.08 11.96 7.84
CA TYR A 283 -6.92 13.09 7.57
C TYR A 283 -6.88 13.40 6.09
N VAL A 284 -8.00 13.81 5.51
CA VAL A 284 -8.09 14.26 4.13
C VAL A 284 -8.90 15.54 4.02
N TYR A 285 -8.40 16.45 3.20
CA TYR A 285 -9.08 17.62 2.72
C TYR A 285 -9.46 17.44 1.25
N SER A 286 -10.73 17.70 0.94
CA SER A 286 -11.26 17.61 -0.41
C SER A 286 -12.17 18.81 -0.70
N PRO A 287 -11.82 19.68 -1.67
CA PRO A 287 -12.68 20.78 -2.11
C PRO A 287 -13.78 20.27 -3.05
N TYR A 288 -15.01 20.76 -2.86
CA TYR A 288 -16.19 20.44 -3.68
C TYR A 288 -16.73 21.68 -4.43
N GLY A 289 -15.85 22.65 -4.70
CA GLY A 289 -16.20 23.86 -5.44
C GLY A 289 -17.25 24.70 -4.70
N ILE A 290 -18.40 24.94 -5.33
CA ILE A 290 -19.48 25.78 -4.78
C ILE A 290 -20.13 25.20 -3.52
N LEU A 291 -20.06 23.88 -3.33
CA LEU A 291 -20.60 23.22 -2.14
C LEU A 291 -19.69 23.39 -0.91
N GLY A 292 -18.51 23.97 -1.10
CA GLY A 292 -17.53 24.21 -0.04
C GLY A 292 -16.51 23.09 0.09
N ASN A 293 -15.94 22.98 1.27
CA ASN A 293 -14.83 22.08 1.56
C ASN A 293 -15.28 20.95 2.48
N THR A 294 -14.75 19.76 2.26
CA THR A 294 -14.99 18.60 3.13
C THR A 294 -13.73 18.22 3.87
N HIS A 295 -13.93 17.76 5.11
CA HIS A 295 -12.86 17.43 6.04
C HIS A 295 -13.20 16.08 6.66
N LYS A 296 -12.30 15.11 6.51
CA LYS A 296 -12.57 13.73 6.94
C LYS A 296 -11.36 13.20 7.68
N ALA A 297 -11.61 12.45 8.73
CA ALA A 297 -10.60 11.88 9.60
C ALA A 297 -10.91 10.41 9.85
N GLU A 298 -9.86 9.61 10.00
CA GLU A 298 -9.96 8.24 10.49
C GLU A 298 -8.92 8.00 11.56
N ILE A 299 -9.26 7.09 12.48
CA ILE A 299 -8.33 6.48 13.40
C ILE A 299 -8.41 4.98 13.25
N SER A 300 -7.26 4.31 13.25
CA SER A 300 -7.18 2.86 13.18
C SER A 300 -6.28 2.26 14.24
N PHE A 301 -6.65 1.05 14.66
CA PHE A 301 -6.04 0.28 15.74
C PHE A 301 -5.68 -1.10 15.20
N SER A 302 -4.39 -1.37 15.03
CA SER A 302 -3.84 -2.64 14.59
C SER A 302 -3.34 -3.46 15.78
N PHE A 303 -3.93 -4.61 16.02
CA PHE A 303 -3.56 -5.51 17.11
C PHE A 303 -2.47 -6.47 16.68
N LYS A 304 -1.70 -7.02 17.63
CA LYS A 304 -0.77 -8.11 17.35
C LYS A 304 -1.59 -9.34 16.94
N GLY A 305 -1.43 -9.79 15.70
CA GLY A 305 -2.10 -10.97 15.17
C GLY A 305 -1.35 -12.26 15.51
N LYS A 306 -2.09 -13.38 15.58
CA LYS A 306 -1.51 -14.74 15.58
C LYS A 306 -1.11 -15.21 14.18
N ALA A 307 -1.52 -14.48 13.13
CA ALA A 307 -1.09 -14.77 11.78
C ALA A 307 0.39 -14.39 11.67
N GLU A 308 1.26 -15.36 11.41
CA GLU A 308 2.58 -15.08 10.89
C GLU A 308 2.42 -14.13 9.70
N ALA A 309 3.29 -13.11 9.60
CA ALA A 309 3.32 -12.22 8.44
C ALA A 309 3.50 -13.09 7.19
N ARG A 310 2.38 -13.46 6.56
CA ARG A 310 2.40 -14.25 5.34
C ARG A 310 3.03 -13.34 4.33
N LYS A 311 4.21 -13.72 3.87
CA LYS A 311 5.04 -12.94 2.95
C LYS A 311 4.14 -12.36 1.86
N SER A 312 3.72 -11.10 2.00
CA SER A 312 3.65 -10.24 0.85
C SER A 312 5.06 -10.26 0.28
N TYR A 313 5.20 -10.26 -1.05
CA TYR A 313 6.50 -10.08 -1.65
C TYR A 313 7.06 -8.72 -1.18
N ALA A 314 7.84 -8.74 -0.11
CA ALA A 314 8.77 -7.69 0.21
C ALA A 314 9.94 -7.93 -0.75
N PRO A 315 10.43 -6.90 -1.46
CA PRO A 315 11.76 -7.01 -2.04
C PRO A 315 12.71 -7.56 -0.97
N PRO A 316 13.71 -8.39 -1.35
CA PRO A 316 14.79 -8.69 -0.43
C PRO A 316 15.22 -7.37 0.22
N PRO A 317 15.39 -7.31 1.55
CA PRO A 317 15.83 -6.09 2.21
C PRO A 317 16.99 -5.53 1.39
N ALA A 318 16.91 -4.25 1.03
CA ALA A 318 18.12 -3.56 0.60
C ALA A 318 19.16 -3.91 1.66
N GLU A 319 20.28 -4.53 1.23
CA GLU A 319 21.31 -5.09 2.11
C GLU A 319 21.35 -4.29 3.38
N GLU A 320 20.94 -4.94 4.48
CA GLU A 320 20.88 -4.34 5.80
C GLU A 320 22.29 -3.85 6.10
N LYS A 321 22.58 -2.59 5.79
CA LYS A 321 23.72 -1.89 6.36
C LYS A 321 23.43 -1.91 7.83
N ALA A 322 24.12 -2.82 8.53
CA ALA A 322 23.97 -3.04 9.94
C ALA A 322 23.80 -1.70 10.66
N SER A 323 22.62 -1.50 11.26
CA SER A 323 22.39 -0.35 12.11
C SER A 323 23.39 -0.39 13.28
N PRO A 324 23.98 0.74 13.68
CA PRO A 324 25.05 0.74 14.67
C PRO A 324 24.52 0.27 16.02
N VAL A 325 25.31 -0.56 16.69
CA VAL A 325 25.13 -0.87 18.11
C VAL A 325 25.13 0.44 18.89
N GLU A 326 24.12 0.64 19.74
CA GLU A 326 24.05 1.75 20.68
C GLU A 326 25.15 1.55 21.75
N VAL A 327 26.21 2.35 21.68
CA VAL A 327 27.32 2.33 22.66
C VAL A 327 27.28 3.66 23.42
N SER A 328 27.16 3.56 24.74
CA SER A 328 27.35 4.67 25.69
C SER A 328 28.63 5.46 25.39
N PRO A 329 28.65 6.79 25.59
CA PRO A 329 29.72 7.63 25.07
C PRO A 329 31.05 7.34 25.78
N VAL A 330 31.97 6.72 25.06
CA VAL A 330 33.40 6.77 25.38
C VAL A 330 33.96 8.00 24.68
N GLU A 331 34.64 8.83 25.47
CA GLU A 331 35.28 10.08 25.06
C GLU A 331 35.96 9.97 23.70
N SER A 332 35.64 10.94 22.84
CA SER A 332 36.21 11.14 21.52
C SER A 332 37.73 11.27 21.58
N ARG A 333 38.45 10.19 21.23
CA ARG A 333 39.78 10.31 20.67
C ARG A 333 39.64 10.36 19.15
N ASN A 334 39.85 11.56 18.61
CA ASN A 334 40.00 11.84 17.19
C ASN A 334 40.99 10.85 16.55
N ILE A 335 40.46 9.88 15.81
CA ILE A 335 41.24 9.00 14.93
C ILE A 335 40.42 8.88 13.64
N SER A 336 40.46 9.94 12.82
CA SER A 336 40.14 9.81 11.40
C SER A 336 41.27 9.05 10.74
N TYR A 337 41.04 7.77 10.41
CA TYR A 337 41.87 7.07 9.43
C TYR A 337 40.97 6.54 8.33
N PHE A 338 41.24 6.97 7.10
CA PHE A 338 41.04 6.11 5.93
C PHE A 338 41.81 4.83 6.23
N LEU A 339 41.08 3.79 6.59
CA LEU A 339 41.63 2.47 6.86
C LEU A 339 42.29 1.95 5.56
N PRO A 340 43.58 1.59 5.57
CA PRO A 340 44.28 1.19 4.36
C PRO A 340 43.69 -0.13 3.84
N VAL A 341 43.20 -0.10 2.62
CA VAL A 341 42.69 -1.30 1.95
C VAL A 341 43.86 -2.27 1.70
N PRO A 342 43.76 -3.57 2.04
CA PRO A 342 44.81 -4.54 1.76
C PRO A 342 45.19 -4.50 0.27
N SER A 343 46.47 -4.32 -0.02
CA SER A 343 46.99 -4.22 -1.39
C SER A 343 47.78 -5.49 -1.76
N ALA A 344 47.95 -5.70 -3.07
CA ALA A 344 48.76 -6.79 -3.62
C ALA A 344 48.27 -8.23 -3.33
N LEU A 345 46.98 -8.51 -3.55
CA LEU A 345 46.50 -9.90 -3.66
C LEU A 345 47.29 -10.67 -4.72
N LYS A 346 47.82 -11.82 -4.34
CA LYS A 346 48.52 -12.77 -5.18
C LYS A 346 47.83 -14.12 -5.08
N VAL A 347 47.94 -14.92 -6.14
CA VAL A 347 47.45 -16.30 -6.16
C VAL A 347 48.54 -17.23 -6.64
N GLN A 348 48.74 -18.33 -5.94
CA GLN A 348 49.53 -19.47 -6.37
C GLN A 348 48.58 -20.64 -6.65
N ARG A 349 48.84 -21.38 -7.74
CA ARG A 349 48.03 -22.53 -8.14
C ARG A 349 48.72 -23.80 -7.65
N GLY A 350 48.02 -24.57 -6.80
CA GLY A 350 48.35 -25.98 -6.53
C GLY A 350 47.59 -26.92 -7.47
N GLU A 351 47.83 -28.23 -7.36
CA GLU A 351 47.19 -29.25 -8.21
C GLU A 351 45.65 -29.24 -8.11
N ASP A 352 45.10 -28.96 -6.93
CA ASP A 352 43.65 -28.94 -6.67
C ASP A 352 43.17 -27.71 -5.88
N GLN A 353 44.05 -26.74 -5.62
CA GLN A 353 43.81 -25.65 -4.68
C GLN A 353 44.36 -24.32 -5.18
N LEU A 354 43.73 -23.23 -4.76
CA LEU A 354 44.23 -21.86 -4.96
C LEU A 354 44.72 -21.33 -3.62
N ILE A 355 45.99 -20.96 -3.54
CA ILE A 355 46.57 -20.32 -2.35
C ILE A 355 46.60 -18.81 -2.60
N LEU A 356 45.77 -18.08 -1.87
CA LEU A 356 45.72 -16.63 -1.89
C LEU A 356 46.70 -16.09 -0.86
N SER A 357 47.40 -15.01 -1.19
CA SER A 357 48.25 -14.28 -0.24
C SER A 357 48.18 -12.78 -0.48
N TRP A 358 48.44 -11.99 0.56
CA TRP A 358 48.43 -10.53 0.50
C TRP A 358 49.47 -9.95 1.45
N ASP A 359 49.80 -8.68 1.27
CA ASP A 359 50.73 -7.99 2.15
C ASP A 359 49.99 -7.65 3.47
N LYS A 360 50.64 -7.91 4.61
CA LYS A 360 50.09 -7.55 5.91
C LYS A 360 50.04 -6.03 6.04
N ILE A 361 48.95 -5.53 6.62
CA ILE A 361 48.82 -4.12 6.96
C ILE A 361 49.58 -3.87 8.27
N ASP A 362 50.24 -2.73 8.36
CA ASP A 362 50.94 -2.26 9.57
C ASP A 362 49.96 -1.73 10.62
N VAL A 363 49.02 -2.59 11.03
CA VAL A 363 48.03 -2.35 12.08
C VAL A 363 48.12 -3.49 13.08
N PRO A 364 48.47 -3.22 14.35
CA PRO A 364 48.52 -4.25 15.38
C PRO A 364 47.18 -4.97 15.53
N GLU A 365 47.24 -6.30 15.63
CA GLU A 365 46.11 -7.21 15.82
C GLU A 365 45.10 -7.25 14.66
N ALA A 366 45.46 -6.74 13.48
CA ALA A 366 44.63 -6.85 12.29
C ALA A 366 44.41 -8.31 11.90
N LYS A 367 43.14 -8.65 11.68
CA LYS A 367 42.70 -9.91 11.08
C LYS A 367 42.09 -9.64 9.71
N TYR A 368 41.77 -10.69 8.94
CA TYR A 368 41.30 -10.55 7.56
C TYR A 368 40.09 -11.43 7.28
N TYR A 369 39.17 -10.92 6.46
CA TYR A 369 38.16 -11.75 5.80
C TYR A 369 38.49 -11.88 4.32
N VAL A 370 38.18 -13.05 3.76
CA VAL A 370 38.34 -13.33 2.33
C VAL A 370 36.97 -13.50 1.71
N TYR A 371 36.80 -12.92 0.52
CA TYR A 371 35.57 -12.96 -0.25
C TYR A 371 35.82 -13.45 -1.67
N VAL A 372 34.82 -14.07 -2.27
CA VAL A 372 34.83 -14.52 -3.67
C VAL A 372 33.55 -14.10 -4.39
N GLU A 373 33.68 -13.60 -5.62
CA GLU A 373 32.58 -13.40 -6.55
C GLU A 373 32.62 -14.52 -7.60
N LEU A 374 31.48 -15.21 -7.75
CA LEU A 374 31.32 -16.31 -8.71
C LEU A 374 30.86 -15.75 -10.07
N PRO A 375 31.30 -16.34 -11.20
CA PRO A 375 30.93 -15.85 -12.52
C PRO A 375 29.43 -16.03 -12.76
N GLY A 376 28.80 -14.98 -13.29
CA GLY A 376 27.36 -14.96 -13.60
C GLY A 376 26.45 -14.70 -12.40
N LYS A 377 27.01 -14.55 -11.18
CA LYS A 377 26.27 -14.10 -9.99
C LYS A 377 26.85 -12.76 -9.54
N SER A 378 26.05 -11.70 -9.50
CA SER A 378 26.48 -10.37 -9.03
C SER A 378 26.67 -10.28 -7.51
N GLN A 379 27.01 -11.39 -6.85
CA GLN A 379 27.07 -11.48 -5.40
C GLN A 379 28.50 -11.84 -4.94
N ILE A 380 29.04 -11.02 -4.04
CA ILE A 380 30.30 -11.26 -3.34
C ILE A 380 29.98 -12.05 -2.08
N VAL A 381 30.64 -13.19 -1.88
CA VAL A 381 30.38 -14.10 -0.76
C VAL A 381 31.62 -14.25 0.10
N ARG A 382 31.47 -14.14 1.43
CA ARG A 382 32.55 -14.38 2.39
C ARG A 382 32.86 -15.87 2.50
N VAL A 383 34.14 -16.24 2.34
CA VAL A 383 34.58 -17.67 2.37
C VAL A 383 35.23 -18.06 3.71
N THR A 384 35.73 -17.09 4.46
CA THR A 384 36.21 -17.26 5.84
C THR A 384 35.04 -17.15 6.83
N LYS A 385 34.87 -18.14 7.71
CA LYS A 385 33.83 -18.11 8.76
C LYS A 385 34.15 -17.10 9.86
N GLU A 386 35.41 -17.06 10.27
CA GLU A 386 35.97 -16.12 11.25
C GLU A 386 37.17 -15.38 10.65
N PRO A 387 37.51 -14.19 11.14
CA PRO A 387 38.59 -13.40 10.57
C PRO A 387 39.94 -14.04 10.93
N ILE A 388 40.78 -14.25 9.93
CA ILE A 388 42.05 -14.96 10.05
C ILE A 388 43.20 -14.00 10.34
N VAL A 389 44.15 -14.43 11.16
CA VAL A 389 45.37 -13.64 11.49
C VAL A 389 46.41 -13.78 10.37
N ASP A 390 46.41 -14.92 9.68
CA ASP A 390 47.32 -15.19 8.60
C ASP A 390 46.99 -14.37 7.36
N ASN A 391 48.02 -14.00 6.60
CA ASN A 391 47.89 -13.29 5.33
C ASN A 391 47.81 -14.24 4.14
N THR A 392 47.35 -15.46 4.37
CA THR A 392 47.21 -16.52 3.37
C THR A 392 45.91 -17.29 3.57
N TYR A 393 45.26 -17.68 2.48
CA TYR A 393 44.03 -18.49 2.53
C TYR A 393 43.98 -19.50 1.38
N THR A 394 43.66 -20.75 1.69
CA THR A 394 43.52 -21.82 0.70
C THR A 394 42.06 -22.00 0.29
N PHE A 395 41.79 -21.84 -1.00
CA PHE A 395 40.47 -22.00 -1.61
C PHE A 395 40.42 -23.26 -2.48
N ASN A 396 39.40 -24.10 -2.23
CA ASN A 396 39.18 -25.36 -2.94
C ASN A 396 37.99 -25.21 -3.91
N PRO A 397 38.22 -24.93 -5.20
CA PRO A 397 37.15 -24.79 -6.17
C PRO A 397 36.42 -26.12 -6.41
N THR A 398 35.09 -26.09 -6.40
CA THR A 398 34.23 -27.27 -6.60
C THR A 398 33.89 -27.54 -8.07
N VAL A 399 34.26 -26.63 -8.99
CA VAL A 399 33.89 -26.66 -10.41
C VAL A 399 35.14 -26.61 -11.29
N ASN A 400 35.16 -27.42 -12.36
CA ASN A 400 36.33 -27.62 -13.21
C ASN A 400 36.80 -26.37 -13.99
N GLN A 401 35.91 -25.40 -14.26
CA GLN A 401 36.27 -24.15 -14.92
C GLN A 401 35.46 -22.99 -14.36
N ILE A 402 36.13 -22.00 -13.78
CA ILE A 402 35.45 -20.85 -13.18
C ILE A 402 36.34 -19.60 -13.18
N ASN A 403 35.77 -18.45 -13.55
CA ASN A 403 36.41 -17.14 -13.43
C ASN A 403 36.04 -16.55 -12.06
N LEU A 404 36.98 -16.52 -11.13
CA LEU A 404 36.76 -16.02 -9.77
C LEU A 404 37.33 -14.61 -9.62
N ARG A 405 36.70 -13.79 -8.79
CA ARG A 405 37.32 -12.57 -8.27
C ARG A 405 37.43 -12.68 -6.76
N PHE A 406 38.63 -12.50 -6.24
CA PHE A 406 38.90 -12.51 -4.80
C PHE A 406 39.05 -11.10 -4.26
N TYR A 407 38.48 -10.87 -3.09
CA TYR A 407 38.57 -9.62 -2.35
C TYR A 407 38.98 -9.91 -0.91
N ILE A 408 39.58 -8.92 -0.24
CA ILE A 408 40.00 -9.01 1.15
C ILE A 408 39.62 -7.71 1.84
N SER A 409 39.13 -7.84 3.07
CA SER A 409 39.02 -6.75 4.02
C SER A 409 39.90 -7.05 5.24
N PHE A 410 40.33 -6.01 5.95
CA PHE A 410 40.90 -6.19 7.27
C PHE A 410 39.87 -5.86 8.34
N VAL A 411 40.05 -6.48 9.51
CA VAL A 411 39.17 -6.35 10.67
C VAL A 411 40.02 -6.03 11.89
N LYS A 412 39.57 -5.06 12.68
CA LYS A 412 40.12 -4.77 14.01
C LYS A 412 38.97 -4.47 14.96
N GLU A 413 38.91 -5.20 16.08
CA GLU A 413 37.79 -5.12 17.03
C GLU A 413 36.44 -5.31 16.31
N ASN A 414 35.58 -4.28 16.33
CA ASN A 414 34.26 -4.29 15.69
C ASN A 414 34.24 -3.59 14.32
N TRP A 415 35.40 -3.24 13.76
CA TRP A 415 35.52 -2.49 12.51
C TRP A 415 36.06 -3.36 11.38
N GLU A 416 35.46 -3.24 10.19
CA GLU A 416 35.90 -3.87 8.95
C GLU A 416 36.15 -2.82 7.86
N SER A 417 37.22 -2.98 7.09
CA SER A 417 37.58 -2.06 6.00
C SER A 417 36.74 -2.24 4.74
N GLU A 418 36.85 -1.30 3.79
CA GLU A 418 36.41 -1.55 2.41
C GLU A 418 37.16 -2.74 1.79
N LEU A 419 36.54 -3.34 0.77
CA LEU A 419 37.10 -4.45 0.01
C LEU A 419 38.30 -4.00 -0.84
N SER A 420 39.31 -4.86 -0.94
CA SER A 420 40.43 -4.70 -1.86
C SER A 420 40.02 -4.66 -3.33
N LYS A 421 40.91 -4.13 -4.18
CA LYS A 421 40.75 -4.30 -5.63
C LYS A 421 40.71 -5.80 -5.94
N PRO A 422 39.77 -6.27 -6.79
CA PRO A 422 39.60 -7.69 -7.04
C PRO A 422 40.81 -8.29 -7.74
N LEU A 423 41.25 -9.46 -7.27
CA LEU A 423 42.14 -10.32 -8.04
C LEU A 423 41.31 -11.29 -8.89
N GLN A 424 41.35 -11.11 -10.21
CA GLN A 424 40.72 -12.02 -11.16
C GLN A 424 41.58 -13.26 -11.38
N VAL A 425 40.99 -14.44 -11.15
CA VAL A 425 41.66 -15.74 -11.34
C VAL A 425 40.81 -16.61 -12.25
N LYS A 426 41.36 -16.94 -13.42
CA LYS A 426 40.79 -17.99 -14.28
C LYS A 426 41.29 -19.34 -13.79
N TYR A 427 40.43 -20.13 -13.16
CA TYR A 427 40.76 -21.48 -12.72
C TYR A 427 40.26 -22.50 -13.75
N LYS A 428 41.14 -23.43 -14.12
CA LYS A 428 40.84 -24.62 -14.91
C LYS A 428 41.54 -25.77 -14.20
N LYS A 429 40.78 -26.73 -13.69
CA LYS A 429 41.30 -27.97 -13.14
C LYS A 429 42.02 -28.77 -14.22
#